data_AF-A0A2K2CYX5-F1
#
_entry.id   AF-A0A2K2CYX5-F1
#
_cell.length_a   1.000
_cell.length_b   1.000
_cell.length_c   1.000
_cell.angle_alpha   90.00
_cell.angle_beta   90.00
_cell.angle_gamma   90.00
#
_symmetry.space_group_name_H-M   'P 1'
#
loop_
_entity.id
_entity.type
_entity.pdbx_description
1 polymer ?
#
loop_
_entity_poly.entity_id
_entity_poly.type
_entity_poly.pdbx_seq_one_letter_code
_entity_poly.pdbx_strand_id
1 'polypeptide(L)'
;GVDKNLRPLILVGAATVFWSIWLCRNDIVFDRKKVHSCMLLCTDWLRLWALLQQVQHKESMEFGAKRLEWITREFMSRFGWHASSRLLSM
;
A
#
# COMPACT_ATOMS: atom_id res chain seq x y z
N GLY A 1 23.73 9.76 8.06
CA GLY A 1 22.41 10.15 8.59
C GLY A 1 21.42 10.15 7.45
N VAL A 2 20.20 9.66 7.67
CA VAL A 2 19.13 9.71 6.65
C VAL A 2 18.82 11.16 6.32
N ASP A 3 18.72 11.49 5.03
CA ASP A 3 18.41 12.83 4.55
C ASP A 3 17.13 13.38 5.19
N LYS A 4 17.14 14.66 5.56
CA LYS A 4 16.04 15.30 6.31
C LYS A 4 14.72 15.24 5.53
N ASN A 5 14.79 15.20 4.20
CA ASN A 5 13.64 15.11 3.31
C ASN A 5 13.13 13.67 3.17
N LEU A 6 13.96 12.66 3.43
CA LEU A 6 13.61 11.25 3.28
C LEU A 6 12.94 10.68 4.55
N ARG A 7 13.29 11.22 5.71
CA ARG A 7 12.68 10.87 7.01
C ARG A 7 11.15 10.88 7.01
N PRO A 8 10.47 11.95 6.55
CA PRO A 8 9.00 11.98 6.53
C PRO A 8 8.42 10.91 5.59
N LEU A 9 9.02 10.69 4.41
CA LEU A 9 8.57 9.63 3.49
C LEU A 9 8.67 8.23 4.11
N ILE A 10 9.75 7.94 4.84
CA ILE A 10 9.94 6.65 5.50
C ILE A 10 8.90 6.45 6.60
N LEU A 11 8.63 7.49 7.40
CA LEU A 11 7.62 7.43 8.46
C LEU A 11 6.21 7.21 7.87
N VAL A 12 5.88 7.90 6.78
CA VAL A 12 4.60 7.70 6.11
C VAL A 12 4.51 6.29 5.53
N GLY A 13 5.54 5.81 4.86
CA GLY A 13 5.57 4.43 4.34
C GLY A 13 5.38 3.39 5.45
N ALA A 14 6.09 3.53 6.57
CA ALA A 14 5.94 2.65 7.72
C ALA A 14 4.52 2.72 8.32
N ALA A 15 3.98 3.93 8.48
CA ALA A 15 2.62 4.14 8.97
C ALA A 15 1.58 3.49 8.06
N THR A 16 1.71 3.60 6.73
CA THR A 16 0.79 2.96 5.78
C THR A 16 0.84 1.44 5.88
N VAL A 17 2.01 0.83 6.11
CA VAL A 17 2.13 -0.63 6.30
C VAL A 17 1.38 -1.06 7.57
N PHE A 18 1.64 -0.40 8.70
CA PHE A 18 0.94 -0.71 9.95
C PHE A 18 -0.58 -0.49 9.84
N TRP A 19 -0.98 0.59 9.18
CA TRP A 19 -2.40 0.91 8.94
C TRP A 19 -3.10 -0.17 8.12
N SER A 20 -2.42 -0.69 7.10
CA SER A 20 -2.97 -1.72 6.21
C SER A 20 -3.12 -3.07 6.91
N ILE A 21 -2.17 -3.43 7.77
CA ILE A 21 -2.26 -4.63 8.62
C ILE A 21 -3.42 -4.49 9.61
N TRP A 22 -3.55 -3.31 10.22
CA TRP A 22 -4.65 -3.02 11.14
C TRP A 22 -6.01 -3.15 10.44
N LEU A 23 -6.19 -2.51 9.28
CA LEU A 23 -7.43 -2.58 8.50
C LEU A 23 -7.76 -4.01 8.06
N CYS A 24 -6.79 -4.77 7.57
CA CYS A 24 -6.99 -6.19 7.28
C CYS A 24 -7.56 -6.96 8.45
N ARG A 25 -6.94 -6.78 9.62
CA ARG A 25 -7.37 -7.47 10.84
C ARG A 25 -8.78 -7.03 11.23
N ASN A 26 -9.08 -5.75 11.08
CA ASN A 26 -10.40 -5.20 11.38
C ASN A 26 -11.48 -5.74 10.44
N ASP A 27 -11.22 -5.79 9.13
CA ASP A 27 -12.15 -6.33 8.13
C ASP A 27 -12.43 -7.84 8.33
N ILE A 28 -11.43 -8.61 8.74
CA ILE A 28 -11.59 -10.04 9.05
C ILE A 28 -12.42 -10.23 10.32
N VAL A 29 -12.13 -9.47 11.38
CA VAL A 29 -12.74 -9.63 12.70
C VAL A 29 -14.16 -9.08 12.74
N PHE A 30 -14.39 -7.91 12.18
CA PHE A 30 -15.67 -7.20 12.30
C PHE A 30 -16.59 -7.42 11.10
N ASP A 31 -16.05 -7.45 9.88
CA ASP A 31 -16.85 -7.52 8.65
C ASP A 31 -16.91 -8.94 8.07
N ARG A 32 -16.10 -9.89 8.61
CA ARG A 32 -15.91 -11.26 8.07
C ARG A 32 -15.60 -11.28 6.57
N LYS A 33 -15.01 -10.20 6.05
CA LYS A 33 -14.61 -10.10 4.65
C LYS A 33 -13.45 -11.04 4.37
N LYS A 34 -13.47 -11.68 3.20
CA LYS A 34 -12.29 -12.34 2.65
C LYS A 34 -11.31 -11.28 2.18
N VAL A 35 -10.39 -10.90 3.04
CA VAL A 35 -9.28 -10.05 2.68
C VAL A 35 -8.33 -10.85 1.80
N HIS A 36 -8.31 -10.54 0.50
CA HIS A 36 -7.50 -11.28 -0.49
C HIS A 36 -5.99 -11.02 -0.34
N SER A 37 -5.58 -9.80 0.04
CA SER A 37 -4.19 -9.50 0.38
C SER A 37 -4.06 -8.13 1.05
N CYS A 38 -3.44 -8.11 2.23
CA CYS A 38 -3.10 -6.86 2.93
C CYS A 38 -2.12 -5.96 2.17
N MET A 39 -1.36 -6.58 1.28
CA MET A 39 -0.35 -5.92 0.49
C MET A 39 -0.99 -5.05 -0.61
N LEU A 40 -2.14 -5.48 -1.16
CA LEU A 40 -2.92 -4.68 -2.11
C LEU A 40 -3.57 -3.47 -1.43
N LEU A 41 -4.17 -3.67 -0.25
CA LEU A 41 -4.70 -2.58 0.57
C LEU A 41 -3.60 -1.57 0.89
N CYS A 42 -2.40 -2.04 1.22
CA CYS A 42 -1.25 -1.17 1.46
C CYS A 42 -0.89 -0.31 0.25
N THR A 43 -0.95 -0.85 -0.96
CA THR A 43 -0.62 -0.10 -2.17
C THR A 43 -1.65 0.97 -2.50
N ASP A 44 -2.94 0.70 -2.26
CA ASP A 44 -4.02 1.67 -2.46
C ASP A 44 -3.92 2.81 -1.44
N TRP A 45 -3.67 2.49 -0.17
CA TRP A 45 -3.45 3.50 0.85
C TRP A 45 -2.17 4.31 0.59
N LEU A 46 -1.08 3.68 0.12
CA LEU A 46 0.15 4.42 -0.18
C LEU A 46 -0.06 5.45 -1.29
N ARG A 47 -0.86 5.12 -2.32
CA ARG A 47 -1.26 6.07 -3.38
C ARG A 47 -2.08 7.23 -2.81
N LEU A 48 -3.07 6.92 -1.98
CA LEU A 48 -3.95 7.93 -1.40
C LEU A 48 -3.16 8.88 -0.47
N TRP A 49 -2.19 8.36 0.26
CA TRP A 49 -1.32 9.14 1.13
C TRP A 49 -0.23 9.90 0.35
N ALA A 50 0.18 9.43 -0.83
CA ALA A 50 1.06 10.18 -1.73
C ALA A 50 0.37 11.45 -2.26
N LEU A 51 -0.95 11.41 -2.50
CA LEU A 51 -1.74 12.60 -2.88
C LEU A 51 -1.80 13.65 -1.77
N LEU A 52 -1.67 13.24 -0.50
CA LEU A 52 -1.68 14.12 0.67
C LEU A 52 -0.30 14.75 0.96
N GLN A 53 0.76 14.32 0.28
CA GLN A 53 2.09 14.92 0.44
C GLN A 53 2.25 16.21 -0.35
N GLN A 54 3.16 17.07 0.12
CA GLN A 54 3.57 18.27 -0.62
C GLN A 54 4.09 17.89 -2.02
N VAL A 55 3.88 18.78 -3.00
CA VAL A 55 4.18 18.55 -4.44
C VAL A 55 5.62 18.04 -4.66
N GLN A 56 6.58 18.51 -3.86
CA GLN A 56 7.99 18.12 -3.94
C GLN A 56 8.24 16.64 -3.58
N HIS A 57 7.39 16.04 -2.76
CA HIS A 57 7.50 14.65 -2.28
C HIS A 57 6.51 13.71 -2.96
N LYS A 58 5.46 14.27 -3.56
CA LYS A 58 4.41 13.53 -4.26
C LYS A 58 4.97 12.58 -5.31
N GLU A 59 5.85 13.07 -6.20
CA GLU A 59 6.36 12.28 -7.32
C GLU A 59 7.22 11.10 -6.85
N SER A 60 8.09 11.33 -5.85
CA SER A 60 8.90 10.28 -5.23
C SER A 60 8.04 9.23 -4.52
N MET A 61 6.95 9.67 -3.88
CA MET A 61 6.06 8.78 -3.15
C MET A 61 5.11 8.01 -4.08
N GLU A 62 4.65 8.61 -5.18
CA GLU A 62 3.92 7.92 -6.25
C GLU A 62 4.79 6.87 -6.94
N PHE A 63 6.07 7.18 -7.19
CA PHE A 63 7.03 6.21 -7.71
C PHE A 63 7.22 5.04 -6.72
N GLY A 64 7.37 5.35 -5.42
CA GLY A 64 7.41 4.35 -4.36
C GLY A 64 6.15 3.47 -4.32
N ALA A 65 4.96 4.07 -4.44
CA ALA A 65 3.68 3.36 -4.48
C ALA A 65 3.56 2.43 -5.68
N LYS A 66 3.90 2.91 -6.88
CA LYS A 66 3.90 2.11 -8.11
C LYS A 66 4.87 0.94 -8.00
N ARG A 67 6.07 1.17 -7.44
CA ARG A 67 7.07 0.12 -7.25
C ARG A 67 6.62 -0.93 -6.24
N LEU A 68 6.00 -0.51 -5.14
CA LEU A 68 5.45 -1.42 -4.14
C LEU A 68 4.30 -2.25 -4.72
N GLU A 69 3.43 -1.64 -5.53
CA GLU A 69 2.35 -2.34 -6.23
C GLU A 69 2.91 -3.39 -7.19
N TRP A 70 3.92 -3.03 -7.98
CA TRP A 70 4.56 -3.98 -8.89
C TRP A 70 5.18 -5.17 -8.13
N ILE A 71 5.93 -4.92 -7.06
CA ILE A 71 6.50 -5.98 -6.22
C ILE A 71 5.40 -6.86 -5.61
N THR A 72 4.30 -6.24 -5.17
CA THR A 72 3.17 -6.95 -4.59
C THR A 72 2.51 -7.86 -5.62
N ARG A 73 2.26 -7.37 -6.83
CA ARG A 73 1.66 -8.15 -7.92
C ARG A 73 2.59 -9.30 -8.34
N GLU A 74 3.89 -9.04 -8.45
CA GLU A 74 4.91 -10.04 -8.80
C GLU A 74 5.06 -11.12 -7.71
N PHE A 75 5.01 -10.72 -6.44
CA PHE A 75 5.00 -11.66 -5.33
C PHE A 75 3.73 -12.52 -5.36
N MET A 76 2.56 -11.89 -5.52
CA MET A 76 1.28 -12.62 -5.56
C MET A 76 1.18 -13.57 -6.77
N SER A 77 1.68 -13.18 -7.95
CA SER A 77 1.70 -14.03 -9.14
C SER A 77 2.60 -15.26 -8.94
N ARG A 78 3.76 -15.09 -8.29
CA ARG A 78 4.70 -16.19 -8.00
C ARG A 78 4.19 -17.16 -6.95
N PHE A 79 3.47 -16.69 -5.94
CA PHE A 79 2.93 -17.53 -4.86
C PHE A 79 1.51 -18.06 -5.14
N GLY A 80 1.00 -17.91 -6.36
CA GLY A 80 -0.30 -18.46 -6.78
C GLY A 80 -1.52 -17.77 -6.16
N TRP A 81 -1.32 -16.61 -5.52
CA TRP A 81 -2.41 -15.76 -5.06
C TRP A 81 -2.91 -14.95 -6.25
N HIS A 82 -3.76 -15.56 -7.07
CA HIS A 82 -4.56 -14.83 -8.06
C HIS A 82 -5.43 -13.83 -7.30
N ALA A 83 -4.97 -12.58 -7.19
CA ALA A 83 -5.82 -11.44 -6.90
C ALA A 83 -6.90 -11.45 -7.98
N SER A 84 -8.08 -11.97 -7.65
CA SER A 84 -9.22 -11.91 -8.54
C SER A 84 -9.35 -10.47 -8.99
N SER A 85 -9.28 -10.26 -10.30
CA SER A 85 -9.32 -9.00 -11.04
C SER A 85 -10.66 -8.26 -10.91
N ARG A 86 -11.24 -8.24 -9.71
CA ARG A 86 -12.59 -7.74 -9.41
C ARG A 86 -12.60 -6.36 -8.73
N LEU A 87 -11.44 -5.79 -8.40
CA LEU A 87 -11.33 -4.46 -7.77
C LEU A 87 -10.98 -3.33 -8.76
N LEU A 88 -10.93 -3.61 -10.07
CA LEU A 88 -10.58 -2.63 -11.11
C LEU A 88 -11.77 -2.27 -12.04
N SER A 89 -12.99 -2.60 -11.65
CA SER A 89 -14.22 -2.13 -12.31
C SER A 89 -15.00 -1.22 -11.36
N MET A 90 -14.45 -0.02 -11.11
CA MET A 90 -15.22 1.16 -10.72
C MET A 90 -14.73 2.32 -11.60
#